data_AF-A0A2U3XTH0-F1
#
_entry.id   AF-A0A2U3XTH0-F1
#
_cell.length_a   1.000
_cell.length_b   1.000
_cell.length_c   1.000
_cell.angle_alpha   90.00
_cell.angle_beta   90.00
_cell.angle_gamma   90.00
#
_symmetry.space_group_name_H-M   'P 1'
#
loop_
_entity.id
_entity.type
_entity.pdbx_description
1 polymer ?
#
loop_
_entity_poly.entity_id
_entity_poly.type
_entity_poly.pdbx_seq_one_letter_code
_entity_poly.pdbx_strand_id
1 'polypeptide(L)'
;MALWLTMVIALTCLGGLASPVPGPNSIALRELIEELDNITQNQASLCNGSMVWSVNWTWTGSMYCAALESLINVTDCSAIQRTRRMLKALCFQDTLAGQISSERSRDTKIEVIQLMKNLLTHARQHFRHGRFT
;
A
#
# COMPACT_ATOMS: atom_id res chain seq x y z
N MET A 1 45.69 -26.55 21.94
CA MET A 1 45.50 -25.84 20.66
C MET A 1 44.01 -25.76 20.34
N ALA A 2 43.25 -24.83 20.96
CA ALA A 2 41.79 -24.76 20.78
C ALA A 2 41.16 -23.39 21.11
N LEU A 3 41.95 -22.31 21.19
CA LEU A 3 41.47 -20.99 21.66
C LEU A 3 41.35 -19.92 20.56
N TRP A 4 41.68 -20.24 19.31
CA TRP A 4 41.68 -19.27 18.20
C TRP A 4 40.49 -19.41 17.24
N LEU A 5 39.72 -20.51 17.31
CA LEU A 5 38.60 -20.76 16.39
C LEU A 5 37.27 -20.13 16.84
N THR A 6 37.16 -19.68 18.09
CA THR A 6 35.93 -19.05 18.60
C THR A 6 35.81 -17.58 18.25
N MET A 7 36.91 -16.90 17.90
CA MET A 7 36.89 -15.46 17.64
C MET A 7 36.43 -15.09 16.21
N VAL A 8 36.50 -16.02 15.25
CA VAL A 8 36.12 -15.76 13.85
C VAL A 8 34.61 -15.82 13.64
N ILE A 9 33.87 -16.57 14.47
CA ILE A 9 32.41 -16.74 14.33
C ILE A 9 31.63 -15.52 14.87
N ALA A 10 32.24 -14.68 15.70
CA ALA A 10 31.60 -13.47 16.21
C ALA A 10 31.61 -12.29 15.20
N LEU A 11 32.52 -12.29 14.21
CA LEU A 11 32.64 -11.17 13.27
C LEU A 11 31.67 -11.23 12.08
N THR A 12 31.08 -12.39 11.77
CA THR A 12 30.15 -12.51 10.64
C THR A 12 28.71 -12.14 10.98
N CYS A 13 28.39 -11.92 12.25
CA CYS A 13 27.05 -11.47 12.69
C CYS A 13 26.88 -9.94 12.73
N LEU A 14 27.95 -9.16 12.51
CA LEU A 14 27.91 -7.68 12.55
C LEU A 14 27.65 -7.01 11.19
N GLY A 15 27.53 -7.77 10.11
CA GLY A 15 27.27 -7.23 8.76
C GLY A 15 25.81 -6.88 8.46
N GLY A 16 24.91 -6.90 9.44
CA GLY A 16 23.46 -6.95 9.22
C GLY A 16 22.65 -5.68 9.52
N LEU A 17 23.25 -4.52 9.79
CA LEU A 17 22.50 -3.35 10.32
C LEU A 17 22.67 -2.05 9.52
N ALA A 18 22.92 -2.13 8.22
CA ALA A 18 22.58 -1.02 7.33
C ALA A 18 21.18 -1.27 6.77
N SER A 19 20.14 -0.98 7.57
CA SER A 19 18.80 -0.82 7.00
C SER A 19 18.91 0.33 5.98
N PRO A 20 18.64 0.09 4.68
CA PRO A 20 18.69 1.16 3.70
C PRO A 20 17.79 2.30 4.18
N VAL A 21 18.27 3.54 4.14
CA VAL A 21 17.42 4.70 4.44
C VAL A 21 16.14 4.56 3.62
N PRO A 22 14.95 4.61 4.26
CA PRO A 22 13.68 4.44 3.58
C PRO A 22 13.60 5.38 2.37
N GLY A 23 13.53 4.82 1.17
CA GLY A 23 13.39 5.61 -0.05
C GLY A 23 12.05 6.36 -0.08
N PRO A 24 11.89 7.40 -0.90
CA PRO A 24 10.69 8.24 -0.94
C PRO A 24 9.38 7.45 -1.10
N ASN A 25 9.39 6.35 -1.85
CA ASN A 25 8.20 5.51 -2.04
C ASN A 25 7.83 4.69 -0.79
N SER A 26 8.82 4.31 0.02
CA SER A 26 8.56 3.62 1.30
C SER A 26 7.91 4.55 2.32
N ILE A 27 8.26 5.84 2.30
CA ILE A 27 7.62 6.88 3.11
C ILE A 27 6.17 7.06 2.64
N ALA A 28 5.95 7.24 1.34
CA ALA A 28 4.60 7.39 0.77
C ALA A 28 3.69 6.19 1.10
N LEU A 29 4.21 4.96 1.00
CA LEU A 29 3.46 3.76 1.35
C LEU A 29 3.16 3.67 2.86
N ARG A 30 4.11 4.04 3.71
CA ARG A 30 3.92 4.10 5.16
C ARG A 30 2.82 5.10 5.54
N GLU A 31 2.85 6.30 4.97
CA GLU A 31 1.83 7.32 5.20
C GLU A 31 0.45 6.88 4.71
N LEU A 32 0.37 6.18 3.57
CA LEU A 32 -0.89 5.60 3.09
C LEU A 32 -1.43 4.56 4.09
N ILE A 33 -0.58 3.67 4.61
CA ILE A 33 -0.98 2.66 5.60
C ILE A 33 -1.54 3.33 6.86
N GLU A 34 -0.87 4.36 7.37
CA GLU A 34 -1.32 5.11 8.55
C GLU A 34 -2.67 5.81 8.31
N GLU A 35 -2.84 6.45 7.15
CA GLU A 35 -4.11 7.09 6.80
C GLU A 35 -5.25 6.07 6.65
N LEU A 36 -4.98 4.94 5.99
CA LEU A 36 -5.97 3.87 5.83
C LEU A 36 -6.35 3.23 7.16
N ASP A 37 -5.40 2.98 8.05
CA ASP A 37 -5.68 2.48 9.39
C ASP A 37 -6.57 3.48 10.14
N ASN A 38 -6.23 4.77 10.12
CA ASN A 38 -7.01 5.82 10.77
C ASN A 38 -8.48 5.90 10.27
N ILE A 39 -8.73 5.84 8.96
CA ILE A 39 -10.10 5.96 8.44
C ILE A 39 -10.90 4.65 8.54
N THR A 40 -10.24 3.50 8.72
CA THR A 40 -10.92 2.21 8.82
C THR A 40 -11.08 1.71 10.26
N GLN A 41 -10.23 2.17 11.18
CA GLN A 41 -10.27 1.80 12.58
C GLN A 41 -11.58 2.26 13.21
N ASN A 42 -12.31 1.33 13.83
CA ASN A 42 -13.60 1.56 14.49
C ASN A 42 -14.73 2.10 13.59
N GLN A 43 -14.56 2.06 12.26
CA GLN A 43 -15.63 2.44 11.33
C GLN A 43 -16.41 1.22 10.83
N ALA A 44 -17.72 1.23 11.07
CA ALA A 44 -18.65 0.26 10.52
C ALA A 44 -18.92 0.52 9.03
N SER A 45 -19.00 1.80 8.62
CA SER A 45 -19.18 2.22 7.23
C SER A 45 -18.38 3.50 6.93
N LEU A 46 -18.05 3.71 5.65
CA LEU A 46 -17.40 4.92 5.13
C LEU A 46 -18.27 5.54 4.04
N CYS A 47 -18.24 6.87 3.92
CA CYS A 47 -18.96 7.60 2.87
C CYS A 47 -20.44 7.20 2.75
N ASN A 48 -21.14 7.09 3.88
CA ASN A 48 -22.55 6.68 3.96
C ASN A 48 -22.86 5.32 3.29
N GLY A 49 -21.92 4.36 3.34
CA GLY A 49 -22.10 3.05 2.71
C GLY A 49 -22.03 3.08 1.19
N SER A 50 -21.42 4.12 0.61
CA SER A 50 -21.26 4.23 -0.85
C SER A 50 -20.59 2.98 -1.43
N MET A 51 -21.03 2.61 -2.64
CA MET A 51 -20.54 1.44 -3.35
C MET A 51 -19.60 1.85 -4.48
N VAL A 52 -18.48 1.15 -4.59
CA VAL A 52 -17.42 1.39 -5.58
C VAL A 52 -17.04 0.08 -6.25
N TRP A 53 -16.43 0.16 -7.43
CA TRP A 53 -16.00 -1.04 -8.14
C TRP A 53 -14.89 -1.74 -7.36
N SER A 54 -14.94 -3.07 -7.34
CA SER A 54 -13.85 -3.84 -6.74
C SER A 54 -12.59 -3.75 -7.60
N VAL A 55 -11.44 -3.95 -6.96
CA VAL A 55 -10.13 -3.91 -7.59
C VAL A 55 -9.57 -5.32 -7.59
N ASN A 56 -8.92 -5.70 -8.69
CA ASN A 56 -8.18 -6.95 -8.73
C ASN A 56 -6.80 -6.75 -8.10
N TRP A 57 -6.58 -7.34 -6.92
CA TRP A 57 -5.35 -7.17 -6.15
C TRP A 57 -4.23 -8.17 -6.52
N THR A 58 -4.51 -9.16 -7.38
CA THR A 58 -3.52 -10.16 -7.79
C THR A 58 -2.69 -9.73 -9.00
N TRP A 59 -3.10 -8.68 -9.71
CA TRP A 59 -2.39 -8.18 -10.88
C TRP A 59 -1.15 -7.37 -10.47
N THR A 60 -0.01 -7.65 -11.11
CA THR A 60 1.30 -6.98 -10.93
C THR A 60 1.35 -5.54 -11.47
N GLY A 61 0.21 -4.86 -11.54
CA GLY A 61 0.04 -3.51 -12.08
C GLY A 61 -0.25 -2.54 -10.95
N SER A 62 -0.51 -1.28 -11.30
CA SER A 62 -0.77 -0.26 -10.29
C SER A 62 -2.10 -0.48 -9.57
N MET A 63 -2.07 -1.22 -8.45
CA MET A 63 -3.22 -1.37 -7.56
C MET A 63 -3.69 0.00 -7.02
N TYR A 64 -2.77 0.96 -6.91
CA TYR A 64 -3.06 2.32 -6.46
C TYR A 64 -3.84 3.11 -7.51
N CYS A 65 -3.51 2.99 -8.80
CA CYS A 65 -4.31 3.58 -9.89
C CYS A 65 -5.71 2.98 -9.93
N ALA A 66 -5.83 1.64 -9.88
CA ALA A 66 -7.14 0.99 -9.93
C ALA A 66 -8.02 1.39 -8.73
N ALA A 67 -7.44 1.49 -7.52
CA ALA A 67 -8.14 1.99 -6.34
C ALA A 67 -8.54 3.46 -6.48
N LEU A 68 -7.65 4.33 -6.98
CA LEU A 68 -7.94 5.74 -7.22
C LEU A 68 -9.10 5.92 -8.20
N GLU A 69 -9.04 5.22 -9.33
CA GLU A 69 -10.08 5.29 -10.33
C GLU A 69 -11.42 4.81 -9.76
N SER A 70 -11.43 3.75 -8.93
CA SER A 70 -12.66 3.26 -8.31
C SER A 70 -13.29 4.31 -7.37
N LEU A 71 -12.45 5.06 -6.66
CA LEU A 71 -12.86 6.09 -5.70
C LEU A 71 -13.21 7.44 -6.33
N ILE A 72 -12.84 7.69 -7.59
CA ILE A 72 -13.07 9.00 -8.23
C ILE A 72 -14.55 9.35 -8.34
N ASN A 73 -15.42 8.34 -8.41
CA ASN A 73 -16.86 8.49 -8.52
C ASN A 73 -17.56 8.71 -7.17
N VAL A 74 -16.85 8.65 -6.05
CA VAL A 74 -17.40 8.97 -4.73
C VAL A 74 -17.27 10.47 -4.50
N THR A 75 -18.38 11.19 -4.68
CA THR A 75 -18.51 12.62 -4.38
C THR A 75 -18.90 12.82 -2.91
N ASP A 76 -18.69 14.03 -2.38
CA ASP A 76 -19.11 14.46 -1.05
C ASP A 76 -18.63 13.61 0.15
N CYS A 77 -17.50 12.91 -0.02
CA CYS A 77 -16.83 12.21 1.08
C CYS A 77 -15.44 12.81 1.36
N SER A 78 -15.36 13.67 2.38
CA SER A 78 -14.12 14.29 2.83
C SER A 78 -13.16 13.29 3.48
N ALA A 79 -13.69 12.24 4.13
CA ALA A 79 -12.92 11.19 4.80
C ALA A 79 -11.89 10.51 3.89
N ILE A 80 -12.19 10.38 2.59
CA ILE A 80 -11.28 9.73 1.62
C ILE A 80 -10.48 10.73 0.78
N GLN A 81 -10.59 12.04 1.04
CA GLN A 81 -9.95 13.07 0.21
C GLN A 81 -8.42 13.01 0.31
N ARG A 82 -7.88 12.76 1.51
CA ARG A 82 -6.43 12.59 1.71
C ARG A 82 -5.93 11.29 1.10
N THR A 83 -6.65 10.18 1.29
CA THR A 83 -6.36 8.89 0.66
C THR A 83 -6.30 8.99 -0.86
N ARG A 84 -7.27 9.67 -1.50
CA ARG A 84 -7.25 9.92 -2.96
C ARG A 84 -6.00 10.67 -3.42
N ARG A 85 -5.52 11.66 -2.66
CA ARG A 85 -4.29 12.40 -2.98
C ARG A 85 -3.05 11.51 -2.87
N MET A 86 -2.95 10.69 -1.83
CA MET A 86 -1.84 9.74 -1.66
C MET A 86 -1.84 8.67 -2.76
N LEU A 87 -3.01 8.12 -3.09
CA LEU A 87 -3.17 7.16 -4.18
C LEU A 87 -2.77 7.75 -5.54
N LYS A 88 -3.09 9.02 -5.79
CA LYS A 88 -2.67 9.72 -7.02
C LYS A 88 -1.14 9.83 -7.12
N ALA A 89 -0.46 10.12 -6.01
CA ALA A 89 0.99 10.20 -6.00
C ALA A 89 1.63 8.82 -6.28
N LEU A 90 1.14 7.77 -5.62
CA LEU A 90 1.62 6.40 -5.82
C LEU A 90 1.32 5.88 -7.23
N CYS A 91 0.09 6.09 -7.73
CA CYS A 91 -0.29 5.76 -9.11
C CYS A 91 0.62 6.41 -10.17
N PHE A 92 1.00 7.68 -9.96
CA PHE A 92 1.93 8.36 -10.86
C PHE A 92 3.32 7.72 -10.84
N GLN A 93 3.80 7.28 -9.68
CA GLN A 93 5.08 6.57 -9.55
C GLN A 93 5.05 5.22 -10.26
N ASP A 94 3.96 4.45 -10.12
CA ASP A 94 3.78 3.18 -10.81
C ASP A 94 3.77 3.37 -12.34
N THR A 95 3.15 4.45 -12.82
CA THR A 95 3.13 4.82 -14.24
C THR A 95 4.55 5.10 -14.74
N LEU A 96 5.36 5.84 -13.96
CA LEU A 96 6.77 6.10 -14.27
C LEU A 96 7.61 4.81 -14.25
N ALA A 97 7.25 3.84 -13.41
CA ALA A 97 7.89 2.52 -13.33
C ALA A 97 7.47 1.56 -14.46
N GLY A 98 6.63 2.00 -15.40
CA GLY A 98 6.18 1.20 -16.54
C GLY A 98 5.00 0.26 -16.23
N GLN A 99 4.35 0.41 -15.07
CA GLN A 99 3.13 -0.32 -14.73
C GLN A 99 1.91 0.42 -15.31
N ILE A 100 1.48 0.04 -16.53
CA ILE A 100 0.51 0.82 -17.31
C ILE A 100 -0.93 0.34 -17.16
N SER A 101 -1.18 -0.91 -16.76
CA SER A 101 -2.54 -1.48 -16.75
C SER A 101 -3.20 -1.38 -15.36
N SER A 102 -4.19 -0.49 -15.23
CA SER A 102 -5.18 -0.55 -14.15
C SER A 102 -6.34 -1.46 -14.57
N GLU A 103 -6.46 -2.65 -13.97
CA GLU A 103 -7.62 -3.52 -14.19
C GLU A 103 -8.61 -3.34 -13.04
N ARG A 104 -9.68 -2.59 -13.30
CA ARG A 104 -10.86 -2.58 -12.43
C ARG A 104 -11.67 -3.84 -12.70
N SER A 105 -11.98 -4.61 -11.67
CA SER A 105 -13.04 -5.61 -11.74
C SER A 105 -14.36 -4.86 -11.98
N ARG A 106 -14.83 -4.86 -13.23
CA ARG A 106 -16.11 -4.23 -13.62
C ARG A 106 -17.32 -5.10 -13.28
N ASP A 107 -17.09 -6.25 -12.63
CA ASP A 107 -18.11 -7.26 -12.42
C ASP A 107 -18.77 -7.13 -11.05
N THR A 108 -18.12 -6.49 -10.08
CA THR A 108 -18.62 -6.41 -8.70
C THR A 108 -18.38 -5.04 -8.06
N LYS A 109 -19.42 -4.52 -7.39
CA LYS A 109 -19.30 -3.37 -6.49
C LYS A 109 -19.22 -3.83 -5.04
N ILE A 110 -18.42 -3.13 -4.25
CA ILE A 110 -18.23 -3.34 -2.80
C ILE A 110 -18.36 -2.00 -2.09
N GLU A 111 -18.61 -2.02 -0.78
CA GLU A 111 -18.62 -0.80 0.01
C GLU A 111 -17.24 -0.14 0.03
N VAL A 112 -17.21 1.19 0.12
CA VAL A 112 -15.95 1.95 0.26
C VAL A 112 -15.13 1.45 1.45
N ILE A 113 -15.75 1.14 2.59
CA ILE A 113 -15.04 0.62 3.77
C ILE A 113 -14.35 -0.72 3.47
N GLN A 114 -14.98 -1.58 2.67
CA GLN A 114 -14.40 -2.86 2.27
C GLN A 114 -13.23 -2.65 1.31
N LEU A 115 -13.35 -1.71 0.36
CA LEU A 115 -12.25 -1.34 -0.52
C LEU A 115 -11.03 -0.84 0.29
N MET A 116 -11.24 0.03 1.28
CA MET A 116 -10.16 0.56 2.13
C MET A 116 -9.48 -0.54 2.97
N LYS A 117 -10.25 -1.47 3.54
CA LYS A 117 -9.70 -2.61 4.30
C LYS A 117 -8.87 -3.54 3.42
N ASN A 118 -9.35 -3.83 2.21
CA ASN A 118 -8.61 -4.62 1.25
C ASN A 118 -7.31 -3.91 0.85
N LEU A 119 -7.38 -2.63 0.49
CA LEU A 119 -6.21 -1.81 0.16
C LEU A 119 -5.19 -1.77 1.30
N LEU A 120 -5.62 -1.59 2.56
CA LEU A 120 -4.76 -1.60 3.73
C LEU A 120 -4.02 -2.94 3.88
N THR A 121 -4.72 -4.04 3.65
CA THR A 121 -4.14 -5.39 3.72
C THR A 121 -3.04 -5.56 2.66
N HIS A 122 -3.29 -5.16 1.42
CA HIS A 122 -2.32 -5.26 0.33
C HIS A 122 -1.15 -4.29 0.50
N ALA A 123 -1.40 -3.05 0.95
CA ALA A 123 -0.35 -2.08 1.25
C ALA A 123 0.60 -2.59 2.34
N ARG A 124 0.07 -3.18 3.43
CA ARG A 124 0.88 -3.82 4.48
C ARG A 124 1.70 -4.99 3.95
N GLN A 125 1.14 -5.81 3.06
CA GLN A 125 1.88 -6.89 2.41
C GLN A 125 3.01 -6.33 1.54
N HIS A 126 2.78 -5.31 0.72
CA HIS A 126 3.82 -4.67 -0.09
C HIS A 126 4.93 -4.09 0.77
N PHE A 127 4.58 -3.38 1.85
CA PHE A 127 5.55 -2.80 2.77
C PHE A 127 6.43 -3.88 3.44
N ARG A 128 5.85 -5.00 3.87
CA ARG A 128 6.59 -6.13 4.47
C ARG A 128 7.56 -6.81 3.50
N HIS A 129 7.22 -6.87 2.22
CA HIS A 129 8.06 -7.49 1.19
C HIS A 129 9.00 -6.50 0.50
N GLY A 130 9.08 -5.24 0.95
CA GLY A 130 9.93 -4.22 0.35
C GLY A 130 9.51 -3.78 -1.06
N ARG A 131 8.25 -4.00 -1.44
CA ARG A 131 7.69 -3.60 -2.74
C ARG A 131 7.21 -2.16 -2.68
N PHE A 132 8.12 -1.23 -2.95
CA PHE A 132 7.85 0.22 -2.96
C PHE A 132 7.74 0.80 -4.37
N THR A 133 7.54 -0.06 -5.38
CA THR A 133 7.57 0.26 -6.81
C THR A 133 6.19 0.47 -7.39
#